data_AF-A0A7W8XL69-F1
#
_entry.id   AF-A0A7W8XL69-F1
#
_cell.length_a   1.000
_cell.length_b   1.000
_cell.length_c   1.000
_cell.angle_alpha   90.00
_cell.angle_beta   90.00
_cell.angle_gamma   90.00
#
_symmetry.space_group_name_H-M   'P 1'
#
loop_
_entity.id
_entity.type
_entity.pdbx_description
1 polymer ?
#
loop_
_entity_poly.entity_id
_entity_poly.type
_entity_poly.pdbx_seq_one_letter_code
_entity_poly.pdbx_strand_id
1 'polypeptide(L)'
;KEAPGSGAIFGFRGKRADRIKLLWWDGQGFCLFYKILERGYFPWPTAKEGVAHLTQAQLSMLVEGIDWRRPAWTSAPGRTG
;
A
#
# COMPACT_ATOMS: atom_id res chain seq x y z
N LYS A 1 9.11 -18.57 -3.76
CA LYS A 1 10.09 -17.46 -3.91
C LYS A 1 9.81 -16.82 -5.26
N GLU A 2 9.19 -15.65 -5.30
CA GLU A 2 8.89 -14.97 -6.57
C GLU A 2 10.18 -14.50 -7.25
N ALA A 3 10.23 -14.64 -8.57
CA ALA A 3 11.36 -14.22 -9.39
C ALA A 3 11.33 -12.70 -9.62
N PRO A 4 12.49 -12.03 -9.73
CA PRO A 4 12.54 -10.64 -10.20
C PRO A 4 11.86 -10.54 -11.56
N GLY A 5 10.79 -9.75 -11.67
CA GLY A 5 10.00 -9.59 -12.90
C GLY A 5 8.65 -10.30 -12.95
N SER A 6 8.20 -10.98 -11.89
CA SER A 6 6.87 -11.61 -11.85
C SER A 6 5.69 -10.62 -11.76
N GLY A 7 5.94 -9.31 -11.73
CA GLY A 7 4.94 -8.29 -11.43
C GLY A 7 4.59 -8.18 -9.94
N ALA A 8 5.31 -8.90 -9.07
CA ALA A 8 5.11 -8.84 -7.63
C ALA A 8 5.42 -7.47 -7.04
N ILE A 9 4.59 -7.05 -6.09
CA ILE A 9 4.82 -5.88 -5.24
C ILE A 9 5.05 -6.36 -3.82
N PHE A 10 6.22 -6.06 -3.27
CA PHE A 10 6.52 -6.32 -1.87
C PHE A 10 6.07 -5.12 -1.02
N GLY A 11 5.01 -5.32 -0.25
CA GLY A 11 4.43 -4.31 0.63
C GLY A 11 4.92 -4.43 2.07
N PHE A 12 5.37 -3.32 2.65
CA PHE A 12 5.74 -3.24 4.06
C PHE A 12 4.95 -2.13 4.75
N ARG A 13 4.41 -2.43 5.92
CA ARG A 13 3.73 -1.45 6.78
C ARG A 13 4.52 -1.20 8.05
N GLY A 14 4.72 0.07 8.41
CA GLY A 14 5.30 0.44 9.69
C GLY A 14 4.46 -0.02 10.88
N LYS A 15 5.09 -0.18 12.06
CA LYS A 15 4.40 -0.61 13.29
C LYS A 15 3.28 0.34 13.72
N ARG A 16 3.46 1.65 13.47
CA ARG A 16 2.46 2.71 13.71
C ARG A 16 1.40 2.82 12.59
N ALA A 17 1.54 2.04 11.52
CA ALA A 17 0.67 2.03 10.35
C ALA A 17 0.56 3.36 9.58
N ASP A 18 1.33 4.38 9.94
CA ASP A 18 1.44 5.69 9.27
C ASP A 18 2.33 5.66 8.03
N ARG A 19 3.07 4.57 7.81
CA ARG A 19 4.11 4.43 6.78
C ARG A 19 3.89 3.17 5.96
N ILE A 20 4.05 3.30 4.64
CA ILE A 20 4.04 2.19 3.70
C ILE A 20 5.25 2.26 2.78
N LYS A 21 5.84 1.10 2.48
CA LYS A 21 6.84 0.91 1.43
C LYS A 21 6.31 -0.11 0.43
N LEU A 22 6.35 0.21 -0.86
CA LEU A 22 6.09 -0.73 -1.95
C LEU A 22 7.35 -0.86 -2.80
N LEU A 23 7.87 -2.07 -2.93
CA LEU A 23 9.06 -2.38 -3.71
C LEU A 23 8.68 -3.31 -4.86
N TRP A 24 9.05 -2.96 -6.08
CA TRP A 24 8.80 -3.79 -7.27
C TRP A 24 9.92 -3.63 -8.30
N TRP A 25 10.01 -4.56 -9.25
CA TRP A 25 10.91 -4.48 -10.40
C TRP A 25 10.15 -3.90 -11.60
N ASP A 26 10.66 -2.83 -12.22
CA ASP A 26 10.00 -2.16 -13.35
C ASP A 26 10.43 -2.69 -14.73
N GLY A 27 11.38 -3.64 -14.77
CA GLY A 27 12.00 -4.15 -15.99
C GLY A 27 13.48 -3.79 -16.09
N GLN A 28 13.90 -2.67 -15.50
CA GLN A 28 15.28 -2.18 -15.54
C GLN A 28 15.94 -2.16 -14.15
N GLY A 29 15.14 -1.94 -13.10
CA GLY A 29 15.61 -1.77 -11.74
C GLY A 29 14.53 -2.03 -10.70
N PHE A 30 14.93 -1.96 -9.44
CA PHE A 30 13.99 -1.94 -8.32
C PHE A 30 13.51 -0.51 -8.07
N CYS A 31 12.19 -0.32 -8.07
CA CYS A 31 11.53 0.92 -7.69
C CYS A 31 11.00 0.82 -6.27
N LEU A 32 11.18 1.90 -5.49
CA LEU A 32 10.63 2.04 -4.14
C LEU A 32 9.67 3.21 -4.08
N PHE A 33 8.41 2.92 -3.78
CA PHE A 33 7.45 3.92 -3.32
C PHE A 33 7.46 3.95 -1.80
N TYR A 34 7.66 5.13 -1.22
CA TYR A 34 7.59 5.34 0.22
C TYR A 34 6.66 6.51 0.53
N LYS A 35 5.62 6.24 1.34
CA LYS A 35 4.65 7.27 1.73
C LYS A 35 4.44 7.25 3.24
N ILE A 36 4.35 8.45 3.80
CA ILE A 36 4.00 8.71 5.19
C ILE A 36 2.70 9.51 5.19
N LEU A 37 1.71 9.09 5.95
CA LEU A 37 0.50 9.87 6.17
C LEU A 37 0.73 10.87 7.30
N GLU A 38 0.33 12.12 7.09
CA GLU A 38 0.31 13.13 8.16
C GLU A 38 -0.73 12.79 9.25
N ARG A 39 -1.83 12.15 8.85
CA ARG A 39 -2.93 11.70 9.72
C ARG A 39 -3.52 10.39 9.22
N GLY A 40 -4.04 9.58 10.14
CA GLY A 40 -4.66 8.28 9.82
C GLY A 40 -3.63 7.15 9.73
N TYR A 41 -4.00 6.08 9.05
CA TYR A 41 -3.19 4.88 8.91
C TYR A 41 -3.49 4.15 7.60
N PHE A 42 -2.55 3.31 7.16
CA PHE A 42 -2.73 2.39 6.05
C PHE A 42 -3.50 1.14 6.50
N PRO A 43 -4.75 0.93 6.02
CA PRO A 43 -5.51 -0.27 6.33
C PRO A 43 -4.80 -1.47 5.70
N TRP A 44 -4.38 -2.42 6.52
CA TRP A 44 -3.57 -3.54 6.03
C TRP A 44 -4.43 -4.75 5.66
N PRO A 45 -4.15 -5.45 4.56
CA PRO A 45 -4.82 -6.69 4.27
C PRO A 45 -4.44 -7.76 5.32
N THR A 46 -5.41 -8.51 5.82
CA THR A 46 -5.12 -9.72 6.58
C THR A 46 -4.78 -10.78 5.55
N ALA A 47 -3.50 -10.99 5.31
CA ALA A 47 -3.02 -12.03 4.42
C ALA A 47 -2.96 -13.35 5.19
N LYS A 48 -3.70 -14.38 4.76
CA LYS A 48 -3.64 -15.71 5.38
C LYS A 48 -2.24 -16.34 5.28
N GLU A 49 -1.45 -15.94 4.28
CA GLU A 49 -0.11 -16.51 4.00
C GLU A 49 0.92 -15.42 3.62
N GLY A 50 0.72 -14.18 4.08
CA GLY A 50 1.61 -13.06 3.73
C GLY A 50 1.44 -12.51 2.29
N VAL A 51 0.59 -13.13 1.48
CA VAL A 51 0.18 -12.64 0.15
C VAL A 51 -1.23 -12.05 0.20
N ALA A 52 -1.42 -10.90 -0.43
CA ALA A 52 -2.72 -10.27 -0.62
C ALA A 52 -2.95 -9.99 -2.11
N HIS A 53 -4.09 -10.42 -2.63
CA HIS A 53 -4.52 -10.08 -4.00
C HIS A 53 -5.32 -8.79 -3.95
N LEU A 54 -4.79 -7.75 -4.58
CA LEU A 54 -5.45 -6.46 -4.70
C LEU A 54 -5.67 -6.13 -6.17
N THR A 55 -6.84 -5.58 -6.49
CA THR A 55 -7.03 -4.91 -7.79
C THR A 55 -6.26 -3.60 -7.82
N GLN A 56 -6.05 -3.03 -9.00
CA GLN A 56 -5.44 -1.71 -9.14
C GLN A 56 -6.17 -0.64 -8.29
N ALA A 57 -7.50 -0.66 -8.30
CA ALA A 57 -8.32 0.26 -7.51
C ALA A 57 -8.11 0.07 -6.00
N GLN A 58 -8.00 -1.17 -5.52
CA GLN A 58 -7.75 -1.45 -4.10
C GLN A 58 -6.34 -1.02 -3.68
N LEU A 59 -5.35 -1.17 -4.56
CA LEU A 59 -3.99 -0.66 -4.32
C LEU A 59 -3.98 0.87 -4.27
N SER A 60 -4.68 1.55 -5.18
CA SER A 60 -4.84 3.02 -5.15
C SER A 60 -5.48 3.48 -3.84
N MET A 61 -6.58 2.84 -3.43
CA MET A 61 -7.23 3.12 -2.14
C MET A 61 -6.28 2.90 -0.96
N LEU A 62 -5.54 1.80 -0.95
CA LEU A 62 -4.54 1.50 0.09
C LEU A 62 -3.51 2.62 0.19
N VAL A 63 -2.90 3.07 -0.92
CA VAL A 63 -1.89 4.13 -0.87
C VAL A 63 -2.45 5.49 -0.50
N GLU A 64 -3.76 5.69 -0.60
CA GLU A 64 -4.47 6.88 -0.10
C GLU A 64 -4.87 6.77 1.38
N GLY A 65 -4.77 5.59 2.00
CA GLY A 65 -5.25 5.37 3.38
C GLY A 65 -6.76 5.14 3.46
N ILE A 66 -7.37 4.67 2.36
CA ILE A 66 -8.78 4.32 2.27
C ILE A 66 -8.93 2.81 2.50
N ASP A 67 -9.84 2.41 3.39
CA ASP A 67 -10.18 0.99 3.57
C ASP A 67 -11.14 0.54 2.47
N TRP A 68 -10.65 -0.24 1.51
CA TRP A 68 -11.48 -0.71 0.38
C TRP A 68 -12.59 -1.68 0.81
N ARG A 69 -12.52 -2.29 2.01
CA ARG A 69 -13.58 -3.16 2.54
C ARG A 69 -14.78 -2.35 3.01
N ARG A 70 -14.55 -1.09 3.36
CA ARG A 70 -15.56 -0.10 3.72
C ARG A 70 -15.07 1.26 3.21
N PRO A 71 -15.32 1.62 1.94
CA PRO A 71 -14.66 2.72 1.22
C PRO A 71 -14.74 4.06 1.95
N ALA A 72 -13.81 4.28 2.86
CA ALA A 72 -13.72 5.42 3.74
C ALA A 72 -12.27 5.65 4.13
N TRP A 73 -11.92 6.92 4.24
CA TRP A 73 -10.61 7.34 4.71
C TRP A 73 -10.43 6.98 6.18
N THR A 74 -9.25 6.48 6.55
CA THR A 74 -8.88 6.31 7.96
C THR A 74 -8.73 7.66 8.67
N SER A 75 -8.35 8.69 7.92
CA SER A 75 -8.48 10.11 8.26
C SER A 75 -8.66 10.87 6.96
N ALA A 76 -9.74 11.63 6.82
CA ALA A 76 -9.92 12.47 5.64
C ALA A 76 -8.71 13.42 5.49
N PRO A 77 -8.21 13.65 4.27
CA PRO A 77 -7.14 14.58 4.05
C PRO A 77 -7.66 15.98 4.34
N GLY A 78 -6.79 16.85 4.88
CA GLY A 78 -7.10 18.27 4.88
C GLY A 78 -7.32 18.70 3.43
N ARG A 79 -8.44 19.36 3.14
CA ARG A 79 -8.59 20.03 1.85
C ARG A 79 -7.56 21.15 1.84
N THR A 80 -6.44 20.95 1.16
CA THR A 80 -5.58 22.06 0.75
C THR A 80 -6.39 22.83 -0.29
N GLY A 81 -6.97 23.94 0.15
CA GLY A 81 -7.49 24.99 -0.73
C GLY A 81 -6.37 25.81 -1.33
#